data_AF-A0A1M5L8J0-F1
#
_entry.id   AF-A0A1M5L8J0-F1
#
_cell.length_a   1.000
_cell.length_b   1.000
_cell.length_c   1.000
_cell.angle_alpha   90.00
_cell.angle_beta   90.00
_cell.angle_gamma   90.00
#
_symmetry.space_group_name_H-M   'P 1'
#
loop_
_entity.id
_entity.type
_entity.pdbx_description
1 polymer ?
#
loop_
_entity_poly.entity_id
_entity_poly.type
_entity_poly.pdbx_seq_one_letter_code
_entity_poly.pdbx_strand_id
1 'polypeptide(L)'
;MKIRLVLITILLISFQNFFAQEVSSTQVLDTVKAKILDLEKQKREQGQEQQLKADKLALKEKEKAEKDFKKQQNKLEKDQKKLEKKKRQFEKQQEKIEKAKSNVEKYQKRLEREQKNLEKRQTKLEKNIGKRKLSPVEIERENVNITKQQLKIRVLEEDIENAQKKLKKLR
;
A
#
# COMPACT_ATOMS: atom_id res chain seq x y z
N MET A 1 108.44 61.77 10.95
CA MET A 1 107.06 61.46 10.52
C MET A 1 106.58 60.08 10.99
N LYS A 2 106.68 59.74 12.29
CA LYS A 2 106.31 58.39 12.78
C LYS A 2 105.11 58.36 13.74
N ILE A 3 104.85 59.47 14.45
CA ILE A 3 103.72 59.58 15.40
C ILE A 3 102.38 59.80 14.69
N ARG A 4 102.37 60.47 13.52
CA ARG A 4 101.14 60.70 12.74
C ARG A 4 100.55 59.42 12.14
N LEU A 5 101.39 58.43 11.83
CA LEU A 5 100.97 57.15 11.26
C LEU A 5 100.27 56.25 12.31
N VAL A 6 100.67 56.34 13.59
CA VAL A 6 100.07 55.55 14.69
C VAL A 6 98.69 56.08 15.10
N LEU A 7 98.47 57.40 15.00
CA LEU A 7 97.16 57.99 15.27
C LEU A 7 96.12 57.66 14.19
N ILE A 8 96.55 57.51 12.94
CA ILE A 8 95.67 57.14 11.82
C ILE A 8 95.23 55.67 11.93
N THR A 9 96.10 54.76 12.37
CA THR A 9 95.74 53.35 12.54
C THR A 9 94.78 53.12 13.70
N ILE A 10 94.83 53.91 14.78
CA ILE A 10 93.88 53.83 15.90
C ILE A 10 92.49 54.41 15.50
N LEU A 11 92.46 55.40 14.61
CA LEU A 11 91.22 55.98 14.08
C LEU A 11 90.48 55.03 13.11
N LEU A 12 91.21 54.18 12.38
CA LEU A 12 90.62 53.22 11.44
C LEU A 12 89.98 52.00 12.12
N ILE A 13 90.47 51.60 13.29
CA ILE A 13 89.93 50.46 14.07
C ILE A 13 88.61 50.83 14.76
N SER A 14 88.41 52.10 15.11
CA SER A 14 87.17 52.57 15.75
C SER A 14 85.98 52.70 14.77
N PHE A 15 86.23 52.79 13.46
CA PHE A 15 85.18 52.88 12.45
C PHE A 15 84.55 51.54 12.04
N GLN A 16 85.21 50.40 12.34
CA GLN A 16 84.66 49.07 12.01
C GLN A 16 83.59 48.58 12.99
N ASN A 17 83.47 49.18 14.19
CA ASN A 17 82.49 48.75 15.20
C ASN A 17 81.12 49.45 15.08
N PHE A 18 80.93 50.36 14.12
CA PHE A 18 79.70 51.15 13.97
C PHE A 18 78.74 50.65 12.86
N PHE A 19 79.10 49.55 12.17
CA PHE A 19 78.29 48.90 11.14
C PHE A 19 77.83 47.49 11.53
N ALA A 20 77.74 47.18 12.82
CA ALA A 20 76.96 46.05 13.29
C ALA A 20 75.47 46.45 13.30
N GLN A 21 74.84 46.41 12.13
CA GLN A 21 73.40 46.49 12.02
C GLN A 21 72.81 45.28 12.76
N GLU A 22 72.29 45.50 13.97
CA GLU A 22 71.36 44.58 14.60
C GLU A 22 70.12 44.49 13.70
N VAL A 23 70.14 43.54 12.78
CA VAL A 23 68.95 43.15 12.02
C VAL A 23 68.04 42.47 13.02
N SER A 24 67.16 43.27 13.62
CA SER A 24 66.07 42.88 14.49
C SER A 24 65.36 41.65 13.90
N SER A 25 65.54 40.50 14.57
CA SER A 25 64.82 39.25 14.34
C SER A 25 63.29 39.39 14.52
N THR A 26 62.82 40.57 14.94
CA THR A 26 61.40 40.91 15.18
C THR A 26 60.60 41.15 13.89
N GLN A 27 61.14 41.75 12.83
CA GLN A 27 60.36 42.01 11.59
C GLN A 27 60.06 40.75 10.76
N VAL A 28 60.94 39.74 10.83
CA VAL A 28 60.74 38.43 10.17
C VAL A 28 59.70 37.59 10.92
N LEU A 29 59.67 37.70 12.26
CA LEU A 29 58.71 36.98 13.11
C LEU A 29 57.26 37.45 12.90
N ASP A 30 57.01 38.75 12.71
CA ASP A 30 55.65 39.29 12.49
C ASP A 30 55.08 38.93 11.11
N THR A 31 55.92 38.92 10.07
CA THR A 31 55.51 38.53 8.71
C THR A 31 55.20 37.03 8.62
N VAL A 32 55.94 36.20 9.35
CA VAL A 32 55.71 34.76 9.45
C VAL A 32 54.45 34.45 10.27
N LYS A 33 54.22 35.15 11.40
CA LYS A 33 52.97 35.01 12.18
C LYS A 33 51.73 35.42 11.39
N ALA A 34 51.79 36.51 10.63
CA ALA A 34 50.67 36.95 9.79
C ALA A 34 50.33 35.92 8.70
N LYS A 35 51.35 35.38 7.99
CA LYS A 35 51.16 34.31 7.00
C LYS A 35 50.61 33.02 7.61
N ILE A 36 51.03 32.66 8.83
CA ILE A 36 50.49 31.49 9.55
C ILE A 36 49.02 31.71 9.93
N LEU A 37 48.65 32.91 10.39
CA LEU A 37 47.27 33.27 10.75
C LEU A 37 46.34 33.25 9.52
N ASP A 38 46.81 33.75 8.37
CA ASP A 38 46.06 33.71 7.12
C ASP A 38 45.91 32.28 6.59
N LEU A 39 46.95 31.44 6.68
CA LEU A 39 46.88 30.01 6.38
C LEU A 39 45.91 29.25 7.30
N GLU A 40 45.86 29.59 8.59
CA GLU A 40 44.88 29.02 9.53
C GLU A 40 43.45 29.47 9.22
N LYS A 41 43.23 30.75 8.89
CA LYS A 41 41.92 31.24 8.45
C LYS A 41 41.48 30.56 7.16
N GLN A 42 42.36 30.44 6.17
CA GLN A 42 42.05 29.79 4.90
C GLN A 42 41.74 28.29 5.09
N LYS A 43 42.46 27.58 5.98
CA LYS A 43 42.15 26.20 6.36
C LYS A 43 40.82 26.08 7.13
N ARG A 44 40.48 27.02 8.00
CA ARG A 44 39.19 27.06 8.72
C ARG A 44 38.03 27.33 7.77
N GLU A 45 38.18 28.28 6.85
CA GLU A 45 37.18 28.58 5.82
C GLU A 45 36.99 27.39 4.87
N GLN A 46 38.07 26.75 4.40
CA GLN A 46 38.00 25.52 3.60
C GLN A 46 37.36 24.36 4.36
N GLY A 47 37.68 24.19 5.65
CA GLY A 47 37.05 23.18 6.52
C GLY A 47 35.56 23.44 6.74
N GLN A 48 35.16 24.68 6.98
CA GLN A 48 33.76 25.09 7.11
C GLN A 48 32.99 24.92 5.80
N GLU A 49 33.59 25.25 4.66
CA GLU A 49 32.97 25.10 3.34
C GLU A 49 32.80 23.62 2.96
N GLN A 50 33.75 22.76 3.34
CA GLN A 50 33.65 21.30 3.20
C GLN A 50 32.56 20.71 4.11
N GLN A 51 32.45 21.18 5.36
CA GLN A 51 31.38 20.78 6.27
C GLN A 51 30.00 21.21 5.75
N LEU A 52 29.85 22.45 5.28
CA LEU A 52 28.62 22.94 4.65
C LEU A 52 28.22 22.13 3.40
N LYS A 53 29.20 21.71 2.59
CA LYS A 53 28.96 20.83 1.43
C LYS A 53 28.52 19.42 1.87
N ALA A 54 29.15 18.85 2.89
CA ALA A 54 28.77 17.56 3.46
C ALA A 54 27.37 17.59 4.09
N ASP A 55 27.05 18.62 4.87
CA ASP A 55 25.74 18.81 5.49
C ASP A 55 24.65 19.00 4.44
N LYS A 56 24.92 19.77 3.38
CA LYS A 56 23.98 19.95 2.26
C LYS A 56 23.74 18.67 1.48
N LEU A 57 24.75 17.81 1.34
CA LEU A 57 24.60 16.48 0.73
C LEU A 57 23.78 15.56 1.64
N ALA A 58 24.08 15.53 2.95
CA ALA A 58 23.33 14.75 3.93
C ALA A 58 21.87 15.19 4.04
N LEU A 59 21.58 16.50 3.98
CA LEU A 59 20.20 17.01 3.94
C LEU A 59 19.46 16.56 2.68
N LYS A 60 20.12 16.62 1.52
CA LYS A 60 19.55 16.16 0.24
C LYS A 60 19.27 14.65 0.23
N GLU A 61 20.14 13.84 0.84
CA GLU A 61 19.90 12.40 0.97
C GLU A 61 18.74 12.09 1.90
N LYS A 62 18.66 12.78 3.06
CA LYS A 62 17.51 12.66 3.97
C LYS A 62 16.20 13.06 3.29
N GLU A 63 16.19 14.15 2.53
CA GLU A 63 15.01 14.61 1.79
C GLU A 63 14.58 13.62 0.69
N LYS A 64 15.55 12.99 -0.01
CA LYS A 64 15.26 11.92 -0.98
C LYS A 64 14.68 10.68 -0.29
N ALA A 65 15.29 10.25 0.81
CA ALA A 65 14.82 9.11 1.58
C ALA A 65 13.39 9.34 2.11
N GLU A 66 13.08 10.54 2.61
CA GLU A 66 11.74 10.90 3.07
C GLU A 66 10.72 10.92 1.92
N LYS A 67 11.11 11.48 0.75
CA LYS A 67 10.27 11.44 -0.45
C LYS A 67 9.98 10.01 -0.89
N ASP A 68 10.97 9.13 -0.86
CA ASP A 68 10.80 7.75 -1.28
C ASP A 68 9.98 6.94 -0.26
N PHE A 69 10.16 7.18 1.04
CA PHE A 69 9.31 6.64 2.09
C PHE A 69 7.84 7.07 1.92
N LYS A 70 7.60 8.38 1.69
CA LYS A 70 6.25 8.90 1.43
C LYS A 70 5.62 8.30 0.18
N LYS A 71 6.41 8.09 -0.89
CA LYS A 71 5.94 7.38 -2.09
C LYS A 71 5.56 5.93 -1.77
N GLN A 72 6.37 5.22 -1.00
CA GLN A 72 6.08 3.84 -0.59
C GLN A 72 4.81 3.76 0.26
N GLN A 73 4.65 4.65 1.23
CA GLN A 73 3.45 4.75 2.06
C GLN A 73 2.21 5.02 1.22
N ASN A 74 2.28 5.96 0.27
CA ASN A 74 1.18 6.25 -0.66
C ASN A 74 0.84 5.05 -1.57
N LYS A 75 1.84 4.27 -1.99
CA LYS A 75 1.59 3.03 -2.77
C LYS A 75 0.87 1.99 -1.91
N LEU A 76 1.34 1.79 -0.68
CA LEU A 76 0.77 0.85 0.26
C LEU A 76 -0.70 1.21 0.59
N GLU A 77 -0.99 2.48 0.84
CA GLU A 77 -2.35 2.96 1.07
C GLU A 77 -3.26 2.72 -0.15
N LYS A 78 -2.76 2.98 -1.36
CA LYS A 78 -3.51 2.69 -2.60
C LYS A 78 -3.80 1.21 -2.75
N ASP A 79 -2.84 0.35 -2.43
CA ASP A 79 -3.00 -1.09 -2.54
C ASP A 79 -3.95 -1.64 -1.47
N GLN A 80 -3.92 -1.11 -0.24
CA GLN A 80 -4.92 -1.38 0.79
C GLN A 80 -6.33 -1.00 0.32
N LYS A 81 -6.52 0.20 -0.23
CA LYS A 81 -7.82 0.65 -0.77
C LYS A 81 -8.30 -0.25 -1.91
N LYS A 82 -7.41 -0.73 -2.78
CA LYS A 82 -7.77 -1.69 -3.84
C LYS A 82 -8.19 -3.03 -3.26
N LEU A 83 -7.48 -3.52 -2.25
CA LEU A 83 -7.77 -4.78 -1.59
C LEU A 83 -9.11 -4.73 -0.85
N GLU A 84 -9.40 -3.63 -0.16
CA GLU A 84 -10.70 -3.40 0.48
C GLU A 84 -11.85 -3.38 -0.54
N LYS A 85 -11.68 -2.69 -1.67
CA LYS A 85 -12.66 -2.70 -2.77
C LYS A 85 -12.90 -4.12 -3.30
N LYS A 86 -11.83 -4.91 -3.49
CA LYS A 86 -11.94 -6.32 -3.92
C LYS A 86 -12.68 -7.17 -2.89
N LYS A 87 -12.36 -7.02 -1.59
CA LYS A 87 -13.08 -7.71 -0.50
C LYS A 87 -14.57 -7.39 -0.53
N ARG A 88 -14.93 -6.11 -0.62
CA ARG A 88 -16.34 -5.68 -0.70
C ARG A 88 -17.06 -6.21 -1.93
N GLN A 89 -16.38 -6.30 -3.08
CA GLN A 89 -16.95 -6.91 -4.29
C GLN A 89 -17.18 -8.40 -4.11
N PHE A 90 -16.23 -9.11 -3.49
CA PHE A 90 -16.35 -10.53 -3.18
C PHE A 90 -17.50 -10.81 -2.21
N GLU A 91 -17.62 -10.04 -1.13
CA GLU A 91 -18.74 -10.16 -0.17
C GLU A 91 -20.10 -9.98 -0.87
N LYS A 92 -20.24 -8.96 -1.72
CA LYS A 92 -21.46 -8.75 -2.52
C LYS A 92 -21.75 -9.93 -3.46
N GLN A 93 -20.73 -10.57 -4.00
CA GLN A 93 -20.91 -11.75 -4.85
C GLN A 93 -21.37 -12.96 -4.02
N GLN A 94 -20.78 -13.18 -2.84
CA GLN A 94 -21.21 -14.22 -1.91
C GLN A 94 -22.66 -14.03 -1.49
N GLU A 95 -23.07 -12.81 -1.13
CA GLU A 95 -24.46 -12.50 -0.77
C GLU A 95 -25.44 -12.82 -1.91
N LYS A 96 -25.07 -12.52 -3.16
CA LYS A 96 -25.88 -12.89 -4.34
C LYS A 96 -26.00 -14.41 -4.51
N ILE A 97 -24.89 -15.13 -4.31
CA ILE A 97 -24.87 -16.60 -4.37
C ILE A 97 -25.76 -17.19 -3.29
N GLU A 98 -25.69 -16.70 -2.05
CA GLU A 98 -26.52 -17.16 -0.93
C GLU A 98 -28.01 -16.91 -1.17
N LYS A 99 -28.38 -15.71 -1.65
CA LYS A 99 -29.76 -15.41 -2.04
C LYS A 99 -30.26 -16.36 -3.13
N ALA A 100 -29.44 -16.65 -4.14
CA ALA A 100 -29.78 -17.59 -5.19
C ALA A 100 -29.95 -19.03 -4.66
N LYS A 101 -29.08 -19.50 -3.76
CA LYS A 101 -29.23 -20.80 -3.08
C LYS A 101 -30.54 -20.87 -2.29
N SER A 102 -30.84 -19.83 -1.50
CA SER A 102 -32.07 -19.78 -0.70
C SER A 102 -33.33 -19.85 -1.57
N ASN A 103 -33.33 -19.20 -2.74
CA ASN A 103 -34.46 -19.27 -3.66
C ASN A 103 -34.66 -20.68 -4.23
N VAL A 104 -33.58 -21.38 -4.62
CA VAL A 104 -33.65 -22.79 -5.06
C VAL A 104 -34.26 -23.66 -3.95
N GLU A 105 -33.78 -23.51 -2.72
CA GLU A 105 -34.27 -24.28 -1.57
C GLU A 105 -35.77 -24.01 -1.29
N LYS A 106 -36.21 -22.74 -1.40
CA LYS A 106 -37.63 -22.38 -1.24
C LYS A 106 -38.51 -23.07 -2.28
N TYR A 107 -38.08 -23.11 -3.53
CA TYR A 107 -38.84 -23.80 -4.58
C TYR A 107 -38.85 -25.32 -4.37
N GLN A 108 -37.72 -25.93 -3.99
CA GLN A 108 -37.67 -27.35 -3.64
C GLN A 108 -38.62 -27.72 -2.49
N LYS A 109 -38.65 -26.92 -1.41
CA LYS A 109 -39.59 -27.09 -0.30
C LYS A 109 -41.06 -26.91 -0.70
N ARG A 110 -41.35 -26.14 -1.75
CA ARG A 110 -42.70 -26.01 -2.30
C ARG A 110 -43.06 -27.23 -3.15
N LEU A 111 -42.13 -27.68 -3.99
CA LEU A 111 -42.27 -28.88 -4.80
C LEU A 111 -42.58 -30.11 -3.94
N GLU A 112 -41.81 -30.34 -2.89
CA GLU A 112 -42.01 -31.48 -1.97
C GLU A 112 -43.42 -31.45 -1.33
N ARG A 113 -43.89 -30.27 -0.93
CA ARG A 113 -45.24 -30.08 -0.37
C ARG A 113 -46.33 -30.39 -1.40
N GLU A 114 -46.17 -29.92 -2.63
CA GLU A 114 -47.14 -30.19 -3.70
C GLU A 114 -47.16 -31.66 -4.09
N GLN A 115 -46.00 -32.32 -4.18
CA GLN A 115 -45.89 -33.77 -4.44
C GLN A 115 -46.60 -34.58 -3.35
N LYS A 116 -46.35 -34.27 -2.07
CA LYS A 116 -47.02 -34.93 -0.94
C LYS A 116 -48.54 -34.72 -0.95
N ASN A 117 -48.99 -33.53 -1.35
CA ASN A 117 -50.42 -33.23 -1.47
C ASN A 117 -51.05 -33.99 -2.64
N LEU A 118 -50.34 -34.10 -3.76
CA LEU A 118 -50.77 -34.87 -4.92
C LEU A 118 -50.93 -36.35 -4.57
N GLU A 119 -49.91 -36.94 -3.94
CA GLU A 119 -49.94 -38.34 -3.48
C GLU A 119 -51.15 -38.60 -2.57
N LYS A 120 -51.36 -37.75 -1.56
CA LYS A 120 -52.52 -37.85 -0.67
C LYS A 120 -53.86 -37.79 -1.41
N ARG A 121 -53.98 -36.94 -2.44
CA ARG A 121 -55.21 -36.86 -3.25
C ARG A 121 -55.40 -38.12 -4.08
N GLN A 122 -54.36 -38.63 -4.72
CA GLN A 122 -54.39 -39.87 -5.50
C GLN A 122 -54.81 -41.06 -4.63
N THR A 123 -54.17 -41.25 -3.47
CA THR A 123 -54.52 -42.32 -2.52
C THR A 123 -55.98 -42.18 -2.03
N LYS A 124 -56.45 -40.95 -1.77
CA LYS A 124 -57.84 -40.72 -1.35
C LYS A 124 -58.83 -41.06 -2.47
N LEU A 125 -58.52 -40.69 -3.72
CA LEU A 125 -59.32 -41.01 -4.88
C LEU A 125 -59.42 -42.52 -5.09
N GLU A 126 -58.28 -43.22 -5.12
CA GLU A 126 -58.21 -44.69 -5.26
C GLU A 126 -59.03 -45.40 -4.17
N LYS A 127 -58.87 -44.97 -2.91
CA LYS A 127 -59.63 -45.53 -1.78
C LYS A 127 -61.14 -45.32 -1.94
N ASN A 128 -61.56 -44.17 -2.45
CA ASN A 128 -62.97 -43.87 -2.65
C ASN A 128 -63.56 -44.64 -3.84
N ILE A 129 -62.79 -44.82 -4.92
CA ILE A 129 -63.15 -45.67 -6.07
C ILE A 129 -63.29 -47.13 -5.60
N GLY A 130 -62.31 -47.67 -4.88
CA GLY A 130 -62.35 -49.04 -4.37
C GLY A 130 -63.51 -49.31 -3.43
N LYS A 131 -63.97 -48.28 -2.69
CA LYS A 131 -65.16 -48.35 -1.83
C LYS A 131 -66.48 -48.02 -2.55
N ARG A 132 -66.46 -47.78 -3.87
CA ARG A 132 -67.62 -47.36 -4.69
C ARG A 132 -68.36 -46.14 -4.11
N LYS A 133 -67.62 -45.21 -3.49
CA LYS A 133 -68.17 -44.01 -2.83
C LYS A 133 -68.33 -42.81 -3.76
N LEU A 134 -67.84 -42.89 -5.00
CA LEU A 134 -67.87 -41.81 -5.97
C LEU A 134 -68.57 -42.26 -7.24
N SER A 135 -69.33 -41.35 -7.83
CA SER A 135 -69.89 -41.48 -9.17
C SER A 135 -68.82 -41.23 -10.25
N PRO A 136 -69.03 -41.70 -11.50
CA PRO A 136 -68.11 -41.44 -12.60
C PRO A 136 -67.79 -39.94 -12.81
N VAL A 137 -68.80 -39.08 -12.66
CA VAL A 137 -68.65 -37.63 -12.80
C VAL A 137 -67.75 -37.04 -11.70
N GLU A 138 -67.87 -37.52 -10.47
CA GLU A 138 -67.01 -37.06 -9.36
C GLU A 138 -65.56 -37.54 -9.52
N ILE A 139 -65.37 -38.76 -10.03
CA ILE A 139 -64.04 -39.29 -10.36
C ILE A 139 -63.37 -38.40 -11.41
N GLU A 140 -64.09 -38.05 -12.48
CA GLU A 140 -63.57 -37.20 -13.54
C GLU A 140 -63.24 -35.78 -13.03
N ARG A 141 -64.08 -35.21 -12.17
CA ARG A 141 -63.80 -33.93 -11.50
C ARG A 141 -62.51 -33.97 -10.67
N GLU A 142 -62.28 -35.05 -9.91
CA GLU A 142 -61.04 -35.17 -9.14
C GLU A 142 -59.81 -35.44 -10.00
N ASN A 143 -59.96 -36.19 -11.10
CA ASN A 143 -58.90 -36.33 -12.08
C ASN A 143 -58.48 -34.98 -12.67
N VAL A 144 -59.43 -34.11 -13.01
CA VAL A 144 -59.13 -32.73 -13.46
C VAL A 144 -58.37 -31.94 -12.39
N ASN A 145 -58.73 -32.07 -11.11
CA ASN A 145 -58.02 -31.41 -10.01
C ASN A 145 -56.59 -31.95 -9.85
N ILE A 146 -56.41 -33.26 -9.96
CA ILE A 146 -55.12 -33.94 -9.95
C ILE A 146 -54.24 -33.44 -11.11
N THR A 147 -54.78 -33.37 -12.33
CA THR A 147 -54.05 -32.84 -13.49
C THR A 147 -53.65 -31.37 -13.30
N LYS A 148 -54.54 -30.52 -12.77
CA LYS A 148 -54.19 -29.13 -12.42
C LYS A 148 -53.04 -29.07 -11.40
N GLN A 149 -53.01 -29.98 -10.43
CA GLN A 149 -51.93 -30.03 -9.46
C GLN A 149 -50.62 -30.54 -10.06
N GLN A 150 -50.66 -31.54 -10.95
CA GLN A 150 -49.49 -32.00 -11.71
C GLN A 150 -48.90 -30.88 -12.59
N LEU A 151 -49.75 -30.04 -13.20
CA LEU A 151 -49.28 -28.88 -13.96
C LEU A 151 -48.58 -27.86 -13.05
N LYS A 152 -49.11 -27.58 -11.86
CA LYS A 152 -48.44 -26.71 -10.88
C LYS A 152 -47.07 -27.25 -10.46
N ILE A 153 -46.97 -28.56 -10.27
CA ILE A 153 -45.69 -29.24 -9.97
C ILE A 153 -44.69 -29.04 -11.11
N ARG A 154 -45.12 -29.25 -12.37
CA ARG A 154 -44.25 -29.03 -13.54
C ARG A 154 -43.74 -27.59 -13.64
N VAL A 155 -44.62 -26.61 -13.40
CA VAL A 155 -44.22 -25.19 -13.36
C VAL A 155 -43.18 -24.94 -12.26
N LEU A 156 -43.36 -25.54 -11.07
CA LEU A 156 -42.38 -25.42 -9.98
C LEU A 156 -41.05 -26.10 -10.33
N GLU A 157 -41.05 -27.21 -11.03
CA GLU A 157 -39.82 -27.88 -11.51
C GLU A 157 -39.06 -26.97 -12.49
N GLU A 158 -39.77 -26.30 -13.40
CA GLU A 158 -39.18 -25.32 -14.31
C GLU A 158 -38.60 -24.10 -13.56
N ASP A 159 -39.32 -23.59 -12.55
CA ASP A 159 -38.83 -22.51 -11.68
C ASP A 159 -37.55 -22.91 -10.94
N ILE A 160 -37.46 -24.15 -10.46
CA ILE A 160 -36.25 -24.72 -9.83
C ILE A 160 -35.11 -24.76 -10.84
N GLU A 161 -35.35 -25.29 -12.04
CA GLU A 161 -34.32 -25.37 -13.09
C GLU A 161 -33.79 -23.97 -13.45
N ASN A 162 -34.69 -23.00 -13.62
CA ASN A 162 -34.35 -21.62 -13.90
C ASN A 162 -33.56 -20.97 -12.74
N ALA A 163 -33.94 -21.24 -11.49
CA ALA A 163 -33.21 -20.78 -10.32
C ALA A 163 -31.82 -21.42 -10.21
N GLN A 164 -31.69 -22.71 -10.52
CA GLN A 164 -30.42 -23.43 -10.55
C GLN A 164 -29.50 -22.92 -11.67
N LYS A 165 -30.04 -22.65 -12.87
CA LYS A 165 -29.30 -22.00 -13.97
C LYS A 165 -28.76 -20.64 -13.54
N LYS A 166 -29.57 -19.81 -12.87
CA LYS A 166 -29.13 -18.52 -12.32
C LYS A 166 -28.01 -18.69 -11.27
N LEU A 167 -28.15 -19.65 -10.37
CA LEU A 167 -27.12 -19.96 -9.37
C LEU A 167 -25.81 -20.43 -10.00
N LYS A 168 -25.88 -21.28 -11.04
CA LYS A 168 -24.71 -21.77 -11.78
C LYS A 168 -23.97 -20.63 -12.50
N LYS A 169 -24.67 -19.59 -12.95
CA LYS A 169 -24.04 -18.40 -13.56
C LYS A 169 -23.33 -17.50 -12.54
N LEU A 170 -23.63 -17.63 -11.25
CA LEU A 170 -23.04 -16.81 -10.17
C LEU A 170 -21.81 -17.47 -9.52
N ARG A 171 -21.64 -18.78 -9.71
CA ARG A 171 -20.51 -19.57 -9.23
C ARG A 171 -19.47 -19.72 -10.34
#